data_AF-A0A1X2LGB4-F1
#
_entry.id   AF-A0A1X2LGB4-F1
#
_cell.length_a   1.000
_cell.length_b   1.000
_cell.length_c   1.000
_cell.angle_alpha   90.00
_cell.angle_beta   90.00
_cell.angle_gamma   90.00
#
_symmetry.space_group_name_H-M   'P 1'
#
loop_
_entity.id
_entity.type
_entity.pdbx_description
1 polymer ?
#
loop_
_entity_poly.entity_id
_entity_poly.type
_entity_poly.pdbx_seq_one_letter_code
_entity_poly.pdbx_strand_id
1 'polypeptide(L)'
;PFEVLVERLNPTRSMTHHPLVQVMLGWQNFPGHTSGPAAELTLGDLQVTPLSLDTQSARMDLVFTLAERWGEAGEPAGIGGRVEFRTDVFDAGGIEALIGRLERVLVAVTADPTTALSSVDLLEEAEHARLDGWGNRAVLTAAGLAVGVSIPGLFAGQVERTPGAVALVCEGRSMTYRELDEASNRLAHLLVGDGAGP
;
A
#
# COMPACT_ATOMS: atom_id res chain seq x y z
N PRO A 1 -11.25 20.31 28.48
CA PRO A 1 -12.32 19.61 27.73
C PRO A 1 -12.05 19.68 26.23
N PHE A 2 -12.35 18.62 25.47
CA PHE A 2 -12.14 18.60 24.01
C PHE A 2 -12.86 19.76 23.29
N GLU A 3 -14.03 20.13 23.79
CA GLU A 3 -14.83 21.26 23.29
C GLU A 3 -14.06 22.59 23.31
N VAL A 4 -13.28 22.86 24.35
CA VAL A 4 -12.45 24.08 24.47
C VAL A 4 -11.33 24.10 23.42
N LEU A 5 -10.83 22.93 23.02
CA LEU A 5 -9.79 22.81 22.00
C LEU A 5 -10.36 23.06 20.59
N VAL A 6 -11.55 22.53 20.30
CA VAL A 6 -12.29 22.82 19.06
C VAL A 6 -12.60 24.31 18.96
N GLU A 7 -13.03 24.93 20.05
CA GLU A 7 -13.33 26.36 20.10
C GLU A 7 -12.09 27.22 19.81
N ARG A 8 -10.93 26.87 20.38
CA ARG A 8 -9.68 27.60 20.17
C ARG A 8 -9.07 27.41 18.78
N LEU A 9 -9.15 26.20 18.22
CA LEU A 9 -8.59 25.92 16.90
C LEU A 9 -9.51 26.41 15.76
N ASN A 10 -10.80 26.63 16.07
CA ASN A 10 -11.85 27.08 15.15
C ASN A 10 -11.75 26.43 13.74
N PRO A 11 -11.67 25.08 13.65
CA PRO A 11 -11.58 24.40 12.36
C PRO A 11 -12.88 24.59 11.57
N THR A 12 -12.79 24.50 10.24
CA THR A 12 -13.95 24.52 9.35
C THR A 12 -14.93 23.43 9.77
N ARG A 13 -16.11 23.82 10.24
CA ARG A 13 -17.12 22.86 10.69
C ARG A 13 -17.73 22.16 9.48
N SER A 14 -17.77 20.84 9.53
CA SER A 14 -18.45 20.00 8.56
C SER A 14 -19.53 19.17 9.24
N MET A 15 -20.64 18.98 8.54
CA MET A 15 -21.67 18.01 8.94
C MET A 15 -21.33 16.58 8.49
N THR A 16 -20.29 16.42 7.66
CA THR A 16 -19.94 15.13 7.04
C THR A 16 -18.76 14.43 7.70
N HIS A 17 -18.08 15.04 8.67
CA HIS A 17 -16.99 14.41 9.41
C HIS A 17 -16.72 15.19 10.70
N HIS A 18 -16.08 14.51 11.65
CA HIS A 18 -15.70 15.12 12.91
C HIS A 18 -14.52 16.11 12.69
N PRO A 19 -14.53 17.30 13.32
CA PRO A 19 -13.71 18.45 12.89
C PRO A 19 -12.21 18.35 13.17
N LEU A 20 -11.75 17.39 13.97
CA LEU A 20 -10.33 17.28 14.36
C LEU A 20 -9.74 15.87 14.26
N VAL A 21 -10.55 14.84 14.49
CA VAL A 21 -10.13 13.44 14.46
C VAL A 21 -11.22 12.60 13.82
N GLN A 22 -10.84 11.76 12.88
CA GLN A 22 -11.73 10.87 12.13
C GLN A 22 -11.46 9.40 12.44
N VAL A 23 -10.29 9.10 13.03
CA VAL A 23 -9.88 7.78 13.48
C VAL A 23 -9.66 7.81 14.99
N MET A 24 -10.25 6.85 15.71
CA MET A 24 -10.07 6.69 17.15
C MET A 24 -9.61 5.28 17.48
N LEU A 25 -8.68 5.16 18.43
CA LEU A 25 -8.31 3.90 19.05
C LEU A 25 -8.61 3.98 20.55
N GLY A 26 -9.51 3.12 21.01
CA GLY A 26 -9.85 2.94 22.42
C GLY A 26 -9.30 1.62 22.92
N TRP A 27 -8.63 1.65 24.08
CA TRP A 27 -8.18 0.47 24.80
C TRP A 27 -9.01 0.31 26.08
N GLN A 28 -9.73 -0.80 26.21
CA GLN A 28 -10.75 -0.97 27.27
C GLN A 28 -10.69 -2.37 27.88
N ASN A 29 -9.93 -2.52 28.96
CA ASN A 29 -9.81 -3.76 29.72
C ASN A 29 -10.91 -3.89 30.80
N PHE A 30 -12.19 -3.75 30.42
CA PHE A 30 -13.30 -3.91 31.38
C PHE A 30 -13.81 -5.36 31.41
N PRO A 31 -14.14 -5.91 32.60
CA PRO A 31 -14.90 -7.14 32.71
C PRO A 31 -16.25 -6.98 32.00
N GLY A 32 -16.59 -7.87 31.06
CA GLY A 32 -17.89 -7.87 30.37
C GLY A 32 -17.91 -7.36 28.92
N HIS A 33 -16.81 -6.83 28.37
CA HIS A 33 -16.74 -6.33 26.98
C HIS A 33 -16.03 -7.26 25.99
N THR A 34 -15.54 -8.40 26.47
CA THR A 34 -14.94 -9.44 25.63
C THR A 34 -16.00 -10.48 25.26
N SER A 35 -16.13 -10.82 23.98
CA SER A 35 -17.07 -11.85 23.50
C SER A 35 -16.72 -13.29 23.91
N GLY A 36 -15.96 -13.45 25.01
CA GLY A 36 -15.59 -14.74 25.58
C GLY A 36 -16.44 -15.09 26.80
N PRO A 37 -16.48 -16.38 27.20
CA PRO A 37 -17.30 -16.86 28.32
C PRO A 37 -16.96 -16.21 29.68
N ALA A 38 -15.81 -15.55 29.81
CA ALA A 38 -15.40 -14.79 31.01
C ALA A 38 -16.11 -13.43 31.18
N ALA A 39 -17.03 -13.05 30.29
CA ALA A 39 -17.80 -11.81 30.35
C ALA A 39 -19.17 -11.95 31.02
N GLU A 40 -19.42 -13.04 31.74
CA GLU A 40 -20.59 -13.15 32.62
C GLU A 40 -20.38 -12.25 33.84
N LEU A 41 -21.09 -11.13 33.86
CA LEU A 41 -21.10 -10.25 35.01
C LEU A 41 -21.99 -10.91 36.07
N THR A 42 -21.39 -11.50 37.09
CA THR A 42 -22.12 -12.14 38.20
C THR A 42 -22.46 -11.10 39.28
N LEU A 43 -23.75 -10.88 39.52
CA LEU A 43 -24.23 -10.09 40.67
C LEU A 43 -24.88 -11.04 41.67
N GLY A 44 -24.07 -11.64 42.55
CA GLY A 44 -24.54 -12.69 43.46
C GLY A 44 -25.00 -13.91 42.66
N ASP A 45 -26.28 -14.27 42.79
CA ASP A 45 -26.88 -15.41 42.09
C ASP A 45 -27.40 -15.04 40.67
N LEU A 46 -27.26 -13.78 40.25
CA LEU A 46 -27.74 -13.29 38.95
C LEU A 46 -26.64 -13.39 37.88
N GLN A 47 -26.92 -14.16 36.84
CA GLN A 47 -26.13 -14.20 35.61
C GLN A 47 -26.60 -13.12 34.64
N VAL A 48 -25.69 -12.23 34.23
CA VAL A 48 -25.97 -11.17 33.26
C VAL A 48 -25.18 -11.42 31.98
N THR A 49 -25.89 -11.67 30.89
CA THR A 49 -25.31 -11.77 29.55
C THR A 49 -25.57 -10.46 28.78
N PRO A 50 -24.53 -9.76 28.31
CA PRO A 50 -24.71 -8.54 27.53
C PRO A 50 -25.33 -8.86 26.16
N LEU A 51 -26.46 -8.20 25.85
CA LEU A 51 -27.04 -8.22 24.51
C LEU A 51 -26.43 -7.09 23.69
N SER A 52 -25.62 -7.44 22.68
CA SER A 52 -25.08 -6.44 21.76
C SER A 52 -26.17 -5.94 20.83
N LEU A 53 -26.40 -4.62 20.83
CA LEU A 53 -27.29 -3.95 19.88
C LEU A 53 -26.45 -3.41 18.73
N ASP A 54 -26.75 -3.86 17.51
CA ASP A 54 -26.21 -3.22 16.31
C ASP A 54 -27.01 -1.94 16.05
N THR A 55 -26.42 -0.82 16.44
CA THR A 55 -27.04 0.50 16.30
C THR A 55 -26.93 1.04 14.88
N GLN A 56 -26.17 0.39 14.00
CA GLN A 56 -25.88 0.82 12.62
C GLN A 56 -25.46 2.29 12.50
N SER A 57 -24.94 2.89 13.58
CA SER A 57 -24.51 4.27 13.62
C SER A 57 -23.02 4.31 13.86
N ALA A 58 -22.27 4.83 12.89
CA ALA A 58 -20.85 5.12 13.05
C ALA A 58 -20.67 6.58 13.48
N ARG A 59 -20.07 6.81 14.66
CA ARG A 59 -19.91 8.17 15.22
C ARG A 59 -18.68 8.90 14.68
N MET A 60 -17.72 8.15 14.14
CA MET A 60 -16.53 8.64 13.44
C MET A 60 -16.30 7.77 12.20
N ASP A 61 -15.37 8.16 11.34
CA ASP A 61 -15.12 7.41 10.10
C ASP A 61 -14.56 6.01 10.41
N LEU A 62 -13.72 5.89 11.43
CA LEU A 62 -13.15 4.61 11.88
C LEU A 62 -12.85 4.61 13.38
N VAL A 63 -13.30 3.58 14.10
CA VAL A 63 -13.05 3.41 15.53
C VAL A 63 -12.60 1.98 15.83
N PHE A 64 -11.38 1.84 16.34
CA PHE A 64 -10.88 0.60 16.91
C PHE A 64 -11.19 0.57 18.40
N THR A 65 -11.85 -0.48 18.87
CA THR A 65 -11.98 -0.77 20.29
C THR A 65 -11.28 -2.09 20.57
N LEU A 66 -10.18 -2.03 21.32
CA LEU A 66 -9.31 -3.17 21.62
C LEU A 66 -9.29 -3.45 23.13
N ALA A 67 -9.10 -4.71 23.49
CA ALA A 67 -9.01 -5.18 24.86
C ALA A 67 -8.11 -6.41 24.95
N GLU A 68 -7.44 -6.56 26.09
CA GLU A 68 -6.73 -7.79 26.43
C GLU A 68 -7.74 -8.91 26.71
N ARG A 69 -7.42 -10.09 26.20
CA ARG A 69 -8.15 -11.32 26.49
C ARG A 69 -7.32 -12.15 27.46
N TRP A 70 -8.01 -12.73 28.42
CA TRP A 70 -7.44 -13.60 29.43
C TRP A 70 -8.19 -14.93 29.38
N GLY A 71 -7.44 -16.03 29.52
CA GLY A 71 -8.01 -17.38 29.61
C GLY A 71 -8.60 -17.66 30.98
N GLU A 72 -9.21 -18.83 31.14
CA GLU A 72 -9.95 -19.20 32.37
C GLU A 72 -9.02 -19.31 33.59
N ALA A 73 -7.74 -19.64 33.41
CA ALA A 73 -6.76 -19.70 34.49
C ALA A 73 -5.95 -18.39 34.65
N GLY A 74 -6.38 -17.30 33.99
CA GLY A 74 -5.74 -15.99 34.06
C GLY A 74 -4.49 -15.84 33.20
N GLU A 75 -4.27 -16.73 32.24
CA GLU A 75 -3.20 -16.63 31.25
C GLU A 75 -3.54 -15.62 30.13
N PRO A 76 -2.55 -14.91 29.56
CA PRO A 76 -2.79 -14.04 28.41
C PRO A 76 -3.31 -14.83 27.20
N ALA A 77 -4.46 -14.43 26.67
CA ALA A 77 -5.11 -15.04 25.50
C ALA A 77 -5.11 -14.11 24.26
N GLY A 78 -4.20 -13.13 24.25
CA GLY A 78 -4.02 -12.18 23.16
C GLY A 78 -4.88 -10.92 23.29
N ILE A 79 -5.02 -10.19 22.19
CA ILE A 79 -5.79 -8.95 22.11
C ILE A 79 -6.97 -9.19 21.18
N GLY A 80 -8.17 -8.77 21.58
CA GLY A 80 -9.38 -8.83 20.76
C GLY A 80 -10.08 -7.49 20.73
N GLY A 81 -11.06 -7.35 19.85
CA GLY A 81 -11.76 -6.09 19.72
C GLY A 81 -12.77 -6.06 18.60
N ARG A 82 -13.27 -4.86 18.32
CA ARG A 82 -14.17 -4.56 17.20
C ARG A 82 -13.74 -3.28 16.50
N VAL A 83 -14.09 -3.21 15.23
CA VAL A 83 -13.91 -2.02 14.40
C VAL A 83 -15.28 -1.53 13.96
N GLU A 84 -15.61 -0.29 14.33
CA GLU A 84 -16.80 0.42 13.85
C GLU A 84 -16.35 1.40 12.77
N PHE A 85 -17.04 1.43 11.63
CA PHE A 85 -16.65 2.26 10.50
C PHE A 85 -17.86 2.75 9.74
N ARG A 86 -17.65 3.86 9.03
CA ARG A 86 -18.64 4.44 8.13
C ARG A 86 -18.66 3.73 6.78
N THR A 87 -19.81 3.16 6.44
CA THR A 87 -19.98 2.36 5.21
C THR A 87 -20.04 3.19 3.93
N ASP A 88 -20.25 4.50 4.03
CA ASP A 88 -20.15 5.44 2.90
C ASP A 88 -18.70 5.83 2.56
N VAL A 89 -17.75 5.48 3.44
CA VAL A 89 -16.31 5.72 3.26
C VAL A 89 -15.53 4.42 3.08
N PHE A 90 -15.87 3.39 3.84
CA PHE A 90 -15.17 2.11 3.86
C PHE A 90 -16.13 0.95 3.59
N ASP A 91 -15.66 -0.03 2.83
CA ASP A 91 -16.29 -1.35 2.77
C ASP A 91 -15.63 -2.34 3.74
N ALA A 92 -16.31 -3.45 4.01
CA ALA A 92 -15.82 -4.47 4.93
C ALA A 92 -14.47 -5.07 4.51
N GLY A 93 -14.26 -5.32 3.20
CA GLY A 93 -13.01 -5.90 2.70
C GLY A 93 -11.81 -4.95 2.88
N GLY A 94 -12.03 -3.65 2.71
CA GLY A 94 -11.03 -2.62 2.97
C GLY A 94 -10.64 -2.53 4.44
N ILE A 95 -11.61 -2.69 5.35
CA ILE A 95 -11.36 -2.72 6.79
C ILE A 95 -10.65 -4.01 7.21
N GLU A 96 -11.03 -5.17 6.66
CA GLU A 96 -10.31 -6.43 6.88
C GLU A 96 -8.84 -6.33 6.45
N ALA A 97 -8.59 -5.77 5.27
CA ALA A 97 -7.23 -5.51 4.80
C ALA A 97 -6.48 -4.54 5.73
N LEU A 98 -7.14 -3.49 6.23
CA LEU A 98 -6.54 -2.55 7.18
C LEU A 98 -6.18 -3.20 8.51
N ILE A 99 -7.04 -4.09 9.03
CA ILE A 99 -6.77 -4.88 10.24
C ILE A 99 -5.55 -5.78 10.02
N GLY A 100 -5.47 -6.50 8.90
CA GLY A 100 -4.32 -7.34 8.57
C GLY A 100 -3.01 -6.54 8.44
N ARG A 101 -3.08 -5.33 7.90
CA ARG A 101 -1.93 -4.41 7.85
C ARG A 101 -1.48 -3.95 9.22
N LEU A 102 -2.43 -3.58 10.10
CA LEU A 102 -2.13 -3.21 11.48
C LEU A 102 -1.45 -4.37 12.22
N GLU A 103 -1.98 -5.59 12.07
CA GLU A 103 -1.37 -6.80 12.63
C GLU A 103 0.07 -6.99 12.16
N ARG A 104 0.34 -6.86 10.85
CA ARG A 104 1.70 -6.97 10.29
C ARG A 104 2.67 -5.95 10.88
N VAL A 105 2.22 -4.71 11.10
CA VAL A 105 3.03 -3.70 11.80
C VAL A 105 3.36 -4.14 13.22
N LEU A 106 2.36 -4.59 13.97
CA LEU A 106 2.54 -5.02 15.36
C LEU A 106 3.49 -6.22 15.45
N VAL A 107 3.35 -7.21 14.57
CA VAL A 107 4.25 -8.37 14.49
C VAL A 107 5.68 -7.93 14.15
N ALA A 108 5.88 -7.07 13.16
CA ALA A 108 7.21 -6.61 12.77
C ALA A 108 7.93 -5.85 13.90
N VAL A 109 7.24 -4.90 14.54
CA VAL A 109 7.81 -4.07 15.61
C VAL A 109 8.07 -4.88 16.89
N THR A 110 7.26 -5.91 17.16
CA THR A 110 7.48 -6.78 18.34
C THR A 110 8.56 -7.82 18.12
N ALA A 111 8.75 -8.29 16.88
CA ALA A 111 9.81 -9.23 16.53
C ALA A 111 11.20 -8.56 16.58
N ASP A 112 11.30 -7.32 16.09
CA ASP A 112 12.52 -6.50 16.21
C ASP A 112 12.16 -5.02 16.49
N PRO A 113 12.25 -4.58 17.75
CA PRO A 113 11.97 -3.19 18.14
C PRO A 113 12.94 -2.16 17.56
N THR A 114 14.06 -2.58 16.96
CA THR A 114 15.05 -1.68 16.36
C THR A 114 14.82 -1.44 14.87
N THR A 115 13.94 -2.23 14.24
CA THR A 115 13.56 -2.06 12.84
C THR A 115 12.89 -0.71 12.62
N ALA A 116 13.28 -0.01 11.55
CA ALA A 116 12.67 1.25 11.18
C ALA A 116 11.21 1.03 10.72
N LEU A 117 10.27 1.84 11.22
CA LEU A 117 8.86 1.72 10.81
C LEU A 117 8.66 1.87 9.30
N SER A 118 9.50 2.66 8.63
CA SER A 118 9.43 2.86 7.18
C SER A 118 9.83 1.64 6.35
N SER A 119 10.51 0.65 6.94
CA SER A 119 10.88 -0.58 6.23
C SER A 119 9.88 -1.73 6.44
N VAL A 120 8.84 -1.52 7.25
CA VAL A 120 7.80 -2.53 7.45
C VAL A 120 6.95 -2.63 6.19
N ASP A 121 6.91 -3.83 5.60
CA ASP A 121 6.08 -4.10 4.44
C ASP A 121 4.61 -4.27 4.85
N LEU A 122 3.77 -3.39 4.31
CA LEU A 122 2.34 -3.35 4.57
C LEU A 122 1.53 -4.05 3.47
N LEU A 123 2.15 -4.71 2.51
CA LEU A 123 1.43 -5.39 1.45
C LEU A 123 1.57 -6.90 1.58
N GLU A 124 0.49 -7.61 1.25
CA GLU A 124 0.55 -9.06 1.11
C GLU A 124 1.14 -9.47 -0.24
N GLU A 125 1.58 -10.73 -0.32
CA GLU A 125 2.15 -11.31 -1.54
C GLU A 125 1.23 -11.14 -2.75
N ALA A 126 -0.10 -11.30 -2.56
CA ALA A 126 -1.08 -11.09 -3.62
C ALA A 126 -1.16 -9.63 -4.09
N GLU A 127 -0.97 -8.67 -3.17
CA GLU A 127 -0.93 -7.25 -3.50
C GLU A 127 0.35 -6.89 -4.25
N HIS A 128 1.50 -7.44 -3.83
CA HIS A 128 2.76 -7.32 -4.55
C HIS A 128 2.68 -7.92 -5.95
N ALA A 129 2.13 -9.12 -6.10
CA ALA A 129 1.93 -9.75 -7.40
C ALA A 129 1.05 -8.90 -8.33
N ARG A 130 0.03 -8.23 -7.79
CA ARG A 130 -0.81 -7.30 -8.55
C ARG A 130 -0.05 -6.04 -8.97
N LEU A 131 0.74 -5.45 -8.07
CA LEU A 131 1.61 -4.31 -8.38
C LEU A 131 2.66 -4.67 -9.43
N ASP A 132 3.23 -5.86 -9.35
CA ASP A 132 4.18 -6.38 -10.33
C ASP A 132 3.52 -6.56 -11.71
N GLY A 133 2.28 -7.02 -11.73
CA GLY A 133 1.46 -7.09 -12.94
C GLY A 133 1.21 -5.72 -13.56
N TRP A 134 0.75 -4.74 -12.77
CA TRP A 134 0.52 -3.37 -13.25
C TRP A 134 1.81 -2.68 -13.69
N GLY A 135 2.89 -2.90 -12.97
CA GLY A 135 4.21 -2.35 -13.27
C GLY A 135 4.91 -3.04 -14.45
N ASN A 136 4.31 -4.08 -15.05
CA ASN A 136 4.95 -4.95 -16.03
C ASN A 136 6.36 -5.37 -15.56
N ARG A 137 6.53 -5.65 -14.26
CA ARG A 137 7.86 -5.92 -13.67
C ARG A 137 8.53 -7.10 -14.36
N ALA A 138 7.74 -8.10 -14.77
CA ALA A 138 8.21 -9.23 -15.54
C ALA A 138 8.95 -8.82 -16.83
N VAL A 139 8.56 -7.73 -17.51
CA VAL A 139 9.28 -7.21 -18.68
C VAL A 139 10.61 -6.62 -18.23
N LEU A 140 10.61 -5.78 -17.19
CA LEU A 140 11.82 -5.10 -16.67
C LEU A 140 12.85 -6.07 -16.11
N THR A 141 12.42 -7.20 -15.56
CA THR A 141 13.28 -8.24 -14.98
C THR A 141 13.43 -9.46 -15.88
N ALA A 142 12.91 -9.42 -17.12
CA ALA A 142 12.99 -10.54 -18.04
C ALA A 142 14.47 -10.87 -18.32
N ALA A 143 14.85 -12.13 -18.08
CA ALA A 143 16.14 -12.64 -18.48
C ALA A 143 16.30 -12.48 -20.00
N GLY A 144 17.25 -11.65 -20.43
CA GLY A 144 17.48 -11.35 -21.85
C GLY A 144 17.17 -9.92 -22.27
N LEU A 145 16.62 -9.06 -21.39
CA LEU A 145 16.86 -7.64 -21.55
C LEU A 145 18.36 -7.44 -21.46
N ALA A 146 18.96 -6.94 -22.54
CA ALA A 146 20.38 -6.68 -22.61
C ALA A 146 20.68 -5.45 -21.73
N VAL A 147 20.70 -5.66 -20.41
CA VAL A 147 21.05 -4.65 -19.41
C VAL A 147 22.43 -4.14 -19.79
N GLY A 148 22.49 -2.88 -20.26
CA GLY A 148 23.72 -2.23 -20.69
C GLY A 148 23.94 -2.12 -22.20
N VAL A 149 23.05 -2.63 -23.07
CA VAL A 149 23.14 -2.38 -24.52
C VAL A 149 22.34 -1.12 -24.86
N SER A 150 23.02 -0.15 -25.47
CA SER A 150 22.40 1.09 -25.91
C SER A 150 21.51 0.87 -27.15
N ILE A 151 20.53 1.75 -27.37
CA ILE A 151 19.73 1.73 -28.60
C ILE A 151 20.63 1.76 -29.86
N PRO A 152 21.70 2.58 -29.93
CA PRO A 152 22.68 2.49 -31.01
C PRO A 152 23.36 1.12 -31.14
N GLY A 153 23.69 0.44 -30.04
CA GLY A 153 24.26 -0.92 -30.07
C GLY A 153 23.30 -1.96 -30.63
N LEU A 154 22.02 -1.90 -30.26
CA LEU A 154 20.98 -2.77 -30.84
C LEU A 154 20.76 -2.47 -32.33
N PHE A 155 20.81 -1.20 -32.72
CA PHE A 155 20.71 -0.77 -34.11
C PHE A 155 21.86 -1.32 -34.95
N ALA A 156 23.11 -1.20 -34.49
CA ALA A 156 24.29 -1.75 -35.17
C ALA A 156 24.18 -3.27 -35.40
N GLY A 157 23.72 -4.02 -34.39
CA GLY A 157 23.46 -5.46 -34.56
C GLY A 157 22.39 -5.77 -35.61
N GLN A 158 21.37 -4.92 -35.76
CA GLN A 158 20.36 -5.08 -36.81
C GLN A 158 20.89 -4.72 -38.21
N VAL A 159 21.78 -3.73 -38.31
CA VAL A 159 22.50 -3.38 -39.55
C VAL A 159 23.33 -4.56 -40.04
N GLU A 160 24.04 -5.26 -39.14
CA GLU A 160 24.80 -6.46 -39.48
C GLU A 160 23.89 -7.61 -39.94
N ARG A 161 22.76 -7.81 -39.25
CA ARG A 161 21.82 -8.90 -39.55
C ARG A 161 21.09 -8.74 -40.89
N THR A 162 20.62 -7.54 -41.19
CA THR A 162 19.77 -7.29 -42.37
C THR A 162 20.11 -5.94 -43.04
N PRO A 163 21.31 -5.78 -43.62
CA PRO A 163 21.79 -4.49 -44.09
C PRO A 163 20.97 -3.90 -45.24
N GLY A 164 20.44 -4.75 -46.12
CA GLY A 164 19.65 -4.34 -47.29
C GLY A 164 18.16 -4.16 -47.02
N ALA A 165 17.67 -4.42 -45.80
CA ALA A 165 16.27 -4.18 -45.46
C ALA A 165 16.01 -2.67 -45.34
N VAL A 166 14.82 -2.23 -45.77
CA VAL A 166 14.40 -0.83 -45.62
C VAL A 166 14.19 -0.51 -44.14
N ALA A 167 14.88 0.52 -43.64
CA ALA A 167 14.81 0.97 -42.24
C ALA A 167 13.92 2.20 -42.07
N LEU A 168 13.94 3.12 -43.04
CA LEU A 168 13.22 4.39 -42.98
C LEU A 168 12.55 4.66 -44.32
N VAL A 169 11.28 5.08 -44.30
CA VAL A 169 10.56 5.60 -45.47
C VAL A 169 9.97 6.96 -45.11
N CYS A 170 10.28 7.97 -45.91
CA CYS A 170 9.76 9.32 -45.72
C CYS A 170 9.56 9.98 -47.08
N GLU A 171 8.33 10.46 -47.34
CA GLU A 171 7.97 11.20 -48.57
C GLU A 171 8.46 10.54 -49.87
N GLY A 172 8.22 9.23 -50.01
CA GLY A 172 8.59 8.48 -51.21
C GLY A 172 10.08 8.14 -51.34
N ARG A 173 10.92 8.53 -50.37
CA ARG A 173 12.31 8.09 -50.26
C ARG A 173 12.42 6.96 -49.24
N SER A 174 13.21 5.95 -49.56
CA SER A 174 13.53 4.84 -48.66
C SER A 174 15.03 4.78 -48.41
N MET A 175 15.42 4.50 -47.17
CA MET A 175 16.80 4.18 -46.80
C MET A 175 16.85 2.79 -46.19
N THR A 176 17.85 2.01 -46.58
CA THR A 176 18.17 0.73 -45.96
C THR A 176 18.82 0.93 -44.59
N TYR A 177 18.87 -0.14 -43.78
CA TYR A 177 19.60 -0.11 -42.49
C TYR A 177 21.05 0.31 -42.68
N ARG A 178 21.75 -0.20 -43.71
CA ARG A 178 23.13 0.19 -44.01
C ARG A 178 23.26 1.67 -44.37
N GLU A 179 22.41 2.18 -45.27
CA GLU A 179 22.47 3.59 -45.69
C GLU A 179 22.18 4.54 -44.53
N LEU A 180 21.25 4.16 -43.65
CA LEU A 180 20.92 4.93 -42.45
C LEU A 180 22.07 4.94 -41.44
N ASP A 181 22.69 3.79 -41.20
CA ASP A 181 23.86 3.66 -40.33
C ASP A 181 25.01 4.54 -40.80
N GLU A 182 25.41 4.42 -42.06
CA GLU A 182 26.48 5.23 -42.64
C GLU A 182 26.18 6.74 -42.58
N ALA A 183 24.94 7.15 -42.88
CA ALA A 183 24.53 8.55 -42.79
C ALA A 183 24.58 9.08 -41.36
N SER A 184 24.06 8.31 -40.40
CA SER A 184 24.07 8.68 -38.98
C SER A 184 25.48 8.72 -38.40
N ASN A 185 26.36 7.78 -38.78
CA ASN A 185 27.75 7.75 -38.34
C ASN A 185 28.55 8.94 -38.87
N ARG A 186 28.33 9.35 -40.13
CA ARG A 186 28.93 10.58 -40.68
C ARG A 186 28.50 11.82 -39.91
N LEU A 187 27.21 11.93 -39.57
CA LEU A 187 26.70 13.04 -38.77
C LEU A 187 27.28 13.02 -37.35
N ALA A 188 27.37 11.85 -36.72
CA ALA A 188 27.97 11.70 -35.39
C ALA A 188 29.42 12.19 -35.36
N HIS A 189 30.24 11.82 -36.36
CA HIS A 189 31.62 12.32 -36.45
C HIS A 189 31.72 13.84 -36.64
N LEU A 190 30.81 14.44 -37.42
CA LEU A 190 30.73 15.89 -37.56
C LEU A 190 30.42 16.57 -36.22
N LEU A 191 29.42 16.06 -35.49
CA LEU A 191 29.04 16.59 -34.17
C LEU A 191 30.16 16.46 -33.13
N VAL A 192 30.89 15.34 -33.15
CA VAL A 192 32.09 15.16 -32.31
C VAL A 192 33.16 16.19 -32.69
N GLY A 193 33.35 16.46 -33.99
CA GLY A 193 34.25 17.52 -34.47
C GLY A 193 33.86 18.92 -33.98
N ASP A 194 32.56 19.17 -33.81
CA ASP A 194 32.00 20.41 -33.27
C ASP A 194 31.93 20.45 -31.73
N GLY A 195 32.43 19.42 -31.04
CA GLY A 195 32.61 19.39 -29.58
C GLY A 195 31.52 18.67 -28.78
N ALA A 196 30.65 17.88 -29.41
CA ALA A 196 29.69 17.05 -28.69
C ALA A 196 30.38 15.89 -27.94
N GLY A 197 30.01 15.67 -26.68
CA GLY A 197 30.48 14.57 -25.82
C GLY A 197 29.35 14.05 -24.89
N PRO A 198 29.56 12.92 -24.21
CA PRO A 198 28.58 12.33 -23.29
C PRO A 198 28.29 13.21 -22.07
#